data_AF-A0A699WXB6-F1
#
_entry.id   AF-A0A699WXB6-F1
#
_cell.length_a   1.000
_cell.length_b   1.000
_cell.length_c   1.000
_cell.angle_alpha   90.00
_cell.angle_beta   90.00
_cell.angle_gamma   90.00
#
_symmetry.space_group_name_H-M   'P 1'
#
loop_
_entity.id
_entity.type
_entity.pdbx_description
1 polymer ?
#
loop_
_entity_poly.entity_id
_entity_poly.type
_entity_poly.pdbx_seq_one_letter_code
_entity_poly.pdbx_strand_id
1 'polypeptide(L)'
;MRNGKSTKKSHKPKSEDTNQEKLYLLHMDLGGTMLVESVNGKKYILIIVDDFSRFTWVKCLRSKDEAHDFIIKFLKMIQVRLKVPVRRI
;
A
#
# COMPACT_ATOMS: atom_id res chain seq x y z
N MET A 1 24.25 -10.13 -41.06
CA MET A 1 23.70 -9.45 -39.86
C MET A 1 22.35 -10.06 -39.54
N ARG A 2 22.15 -10.67 -38.35
CA ARG A 2 20.86 -11.26 -37.93
C ARG A 2 20.19 -10.32 -36.93
N ASN A 3 18.97 -9.91 -37.21
CA ASN A 3 18.17 -9.02 -36.36
C ASN A 3 17.70 -9.75 -35.10
N GLY A 4 18.26 -9.38 -33.94
CA GLY A 4 17.84 -9.85 -32.61
C GLY A 4 16.71 -9.00 -32.03
N LYS A 5 15.48 -9.13 -32.56
CA LYS A 5 14.30 -8.44 -32.00
C LYS A 5 13.45 -9.46 -31.23
N SER A 6 13.54 -9.44 -29.90
CA SER A 6 12.65 -10.22 -29.04
C SER A 6 11.34 -9.45 -28.84
N THR A 7 10.22 -10.03 -29.25
CA THR A 7 8.88 -9.49 -28.99
C THR A 7 8.38 -9.98 -27.63
N LYS A 8 8.23 -9.06 -26.67
CA LYS A 8 7.59 -9.35 -25.38
C LYS A 8 6.12 -9.70 -25.64
N LYS A 9 5.70 -10.92 -25.34
CA LYS A 9 4.28 -11.31 -25.41
C LYS A 9 3.48 -10.46 -24.41
N SER A 10 2.30 -10.01 -24.83
CA SER A 10 1.38 -9.30 -23.94
C SER A 10 1.03 -10.19 -22.74
N HIS A 11 1.12 -9.63 -21.53
CA HIS A 11 0.64 -10.31 -20.34
C HIS A 11 -0.88 -10.38 -20.41
N LYS A 12 -1.46 -11.57 -20.18
CA LYS A 12 -2.91 -11.70 -20.07
C LYS A 12 -3.40 -10.78 -18.95
N PRO A 13 -4.45 -9.98 -19.16
CA PRO A 13 -5.07 -9.24 -18.06
C PRO A 13 -5.48 -10.26 -16.99
N LYS A 14 -5.21 -9.93 -15.72
CA LYS A 14 -5.65 -10.77 -14.61
C LYS A 14 -7.18 -10.89 -14.70
N SER A 15 -7.69 -12.12 -14.55
CA SER A 15 -9.12 -12.38 -14.38
C SER A 15 -9.62 -11.50 -13.23
N GLU A 16 -10.79 -10.87 -13.43
CA GLU A 16 -11.58 -10.05 -12.51
C GLU A 16 -11.09 -9.97 -11.05
N ASP A 17 -10.97 -8.74 -10.52
CA ASP A 17 -10.71 -8.50 -9.09
C ASP A 17 -11.71 -9.30 -8.26
N THR A 18 -11.22 -10.36 -7.62
CA THR A 18 -12.00 -11.25 -6.74
C THR A 18 -12.30 -10.58 -5.39
N ASN A 19 -11.78 -9.38 -5.18
CA ASN A 19 -11.89 -8.61 -3.95
C ASN A 19 -13.18 -7.80 -3.95
N GLN A 20 -14.35 -8.43 -3.82
CA GLN A 20 -15.65 -7.73 -3.81
C GLN A 20 -15.98 -7.04 -2.47
N GLU A 21 -15.08 -7.09 -1.48
CA GLU A 21 -15.30 -6.56 -0.13
C GLU A 21 -14.19 -5.56 0.26
N LYS A 22 -14.60 -4.48 0.95
CA LYS A 22 -13.66 -3.53 1.56
C LYS A 22 -12.75 -4.25 2.56
N LEU A 23 -11.49 -3.83 2.64
CA LEU A 23 -10.46 -4.41 3.53
C LEU A 23 -10.10 -5.87 3.22
N TYR A 24 -10.48 -6.40 2.04
CA TYR A 24 -10.07 -7.76 1.66
C TYR A 24 -8.56 -7.84 1.44
N LEU A 25 -7.99 -6.88 0.70
CA LEU A 25 -6.56 -6.81 0.42
C LEU A 25 -6.08 -5.38 0.62
N LEU A 26 -5.17 -5.19 1.58
CA LEU A 26 -4.50 -3.92 1.82
C LEU A 26 -3.09 -3.96 1.27
N HIS A 27 -2.79 -3.17 0.24
CA HIS A 27 -1.42 -2.98 -0.19
C HIS A 27 -0.75 -1.92 0.70
N MET A 28 0.39 -2.25 1.29
CA MET A 28 1.16 -1.33 2.12
C MET A 28 2.55 -1.12 1.54
N ASP A 29 2.96 0.14 1.44
CA ASP A 29 4.30 0.51 1.01
C ASP A 29 4.89 1.59 1.91
N LEU A 30 6.16 1.42 2.28
CA LEU A 30 6.92 2.43 2.99
C LEU A 30 7.86 3.10 1.99
N GLY A 31 7.46 4.30 1.58
CA GLY A 31 8.24 5.13 0.68
C GLY A 31 9.64 5.40 1.23
N GLY A 32 10.59 5.57 0.32
CA GLY A 32 11.95 5.98 0.64
C GLY A 32 12.00 7.32 1.39
N THR A 33 13.17 7.65 1.93
CA THR A 33 13.38 8.93 2.58
C THR A 33 13.03 10.07 1.61
N MET A 34 12.11 10.95 2.00
CA MET A 34 11.79 12.17 1.25
C MET A 34 13.05 13.03 1.15
N LEU A 35 13.26 13.66 -0.01
CA LEU A 35 14.38 14.59 -0.22
C LEU A 35 14.34 15.78 0.74
N VAL A 36 13.13 16.17 1.14
CA VAL A 36 12.87 17.29 2.04
C VAL A 36 12.11 16.76 3.24
N GLU A 37 12.63 17.02 4.43
CA GLU A 37 11.91 16.71 5.66
C GLU A 37 10.75 17.70 5.83
N SER A 38 9.63 17.22 6.36
CA SER A 38 8.59 18.12 6.84
C SER A 38 9.11 19.03 7.96
N VAL A 39 8.37 20.10 8.26
CA VAL A 39 8.69 21.05 9.36
C VAL A 39 8.94 20.34 10.70
N ASN A 40 8.29 19.19 10.94
CA ASN A 40 8.43 18.41 12.17
C ASN A 40 9.47 17.27 12.07
N GLY A 41 10.38 17.32 11.09
CA GLY A 41 11.44 16.33 10.90
C GLY A 41 10.98 14.96 10.39
N LYS A 42 9.75 14.86 9.86
CA LYS A 42 9.26 13.62 9.24
C LYS A 42 9.78 13.50 7.82
N LYS A 43 10.33 12.32 7.50
CA LYS A 43 11.02 12.05 6.23
C LYS A 43 10.60 10.74 5.57
N TYR A 44 9.70 9.97 6.15
CA TYR A 44 9.16 8.76 5.54
C TYR A 44 7.66 8.89 5.33
N ILE A 45 7.15 8.23 4.29
CA ILE A 45 5.71 8.14 4.02
C ILE A 45 5.33 6.67 4.02
N LEU A 46 4.38 6.31 4.87
CA LEU A 46 3.67 5.04 4.79
C LEU A 46 2.38 5.25 4.01
N ILE A 47 2.17 4.42 2.99
CA ILE A 47 0.97 4.39 2.15
C ILE A 47 0.28 3.06 2.38
N ILE A 48 -1.02 3.10 2.64
CA ILE A 48 -1.88 1.92 2.78
C ILE A 48 -3.04 2.10 1.79
N VAL A 49 -3.23 1.15 0.90
CA VAL A 49 -4.26 1.19 -0.15
C VAL A 49 -5.19 0.01 0.01
N ASP A 50 -6.49 0.26 0.13
CA ASP A 50 -7.50 -0.78 -0.01
C ASP A 50 -7.72 -1.10 -1.49
N ASP A 51 -7.45 -2.33 -1.89
CA ASP A 51 -7.51 -2.74 -3.30
C ASP A 51 -8.92 -2.65 -3.88
N PHE A 52 -9.95 -2.94 -3.07
CA PHE A 52 -11.34 -2.87 -3.51
C PHE A 52 -11.82 -1.42 -3.69
N SER A 53 -11.79 -0.61 -2.63
CA SER A 53 -12.33 0.76 -2.69
C SER A 53 -11.38 1.78 -3.31
N ARG A 54 -10.12 1.39 -3.57
CA ARG A 54 -9.01 2.28 -3.96
C ARG A 54 -8.75 3.39 -2.94
N PHE A 55 -9.32 3.29 -1.73
CA PHE A 55 -9.10 4.26 -0.67
C PHE A 55 -7.66 4.17 -0.17
N THR A 56 -7.00 5.32 -0.05
CA THR A 56 -5.59 5.42 0.33
C THR A 56 -5.45 6.19 1.64
N TRP A 57 -4.79 5.58 2.63
CA TRP A 57 -4.35 6.23 3.85
C TRP A 57 -2.86 6.53 3.76
N VAL A 58 -2.48 7.75 4.16
CA VAL A 58 -1.10 8.22 4.12
C VAL A 58 -0.68 8.69 5.51
N LYS A 59 0.51 8.27 5.95
CA LYS A 59 1.09 8.67 7.23
C LYS A 59 2.54 9.11 7.05
N CYS A 60 2.84 10.35 7.43
CA CYS A 60 4.22 10.82 7.52
C CYS A 60 4.83 10.39 8.87
N LEU A 61 6.04 9.82 8.79
CA LEU A 61 6.81 9.23 9.89
C LEU A 61 8.20 9.85 9.99
N ARG A 62 8.76 9.89 11.21
CA ARG A 62 10.12 10.40 11.47
C ARG A 62 11.19 9.36 11.17
N SER A 63 10.91 8.11 11.50
CA SER A 63 11.79 6.96 11.31
C SER A 63 11.02 5.76 10.79
N LYS A 64 11.73 4.72 10.31
CA LYS A 64 11.10 3.51 9.75
C LYS A 64 10.46 2.64 10.82
N ASP A 65 10.99 2.63 12.04
CA ASP A 65 10.49 1.87 13.17
C ASP A 65 9.09 2.33 13.63
N GLU A 66 8.75 3.61 13.47
CA GLU A 66 7.41 4.14 13.74
C GLU A 66 6.32 3.46 12.87
N ALA A 67 6.69 2.94 11.70
CA ALA A 67 5.74 2.34 10.75
C ALA A 67 5.06 1.10 11.34
N HIS A 68 5.84 0.23 11.99
CA HIS A 68 5.33 -1.03 12.54
C HIS A 68 4.24 -0.79 13.59
N ASP A 69 4.52 0.08 14.56
CA ASP A 69 3.59 0.42 15.63
C ASP A 69 2.34 1.12 15.09
N PHE A 70 2.49 1.97 14.08
CA PHE A 70 1.37 2.61 13.42
C PHE A 70 0.50 1.60 12.67
N ILE A 71 1.08 0.67 11.91
CA ILE A 71 0.35 -0.35 11.15
C ILE A 71 -0.52 -1.19 12.08
N ILE A 72 0.02 -1.67 13.21
CA ILE A 72 -0.75 -2.46 14.19
C ILE A 72 -1.94 -1.65 14.73
N LYS A 73 -1.71 -0.38 15.12
CA LYS A 73 -2.77 0.50 15.63
C LYS A 73 -3.80 0.81 14.56
N PHE A 74 -3.36 1.05 13.32
CA PHE A 74 -4.20 1.33 12.18
C PHE A 74 -5.13 0.16 11.86
N LEU A 75 -4.60 -1.07 11.79
CA LEU A 75 -5.38 -2.29 11.54
C LEU A 75 -6.47 -2.49 12.61
N LYS A 76 -6.14 -2.30 13.89
CA LYS A 76 -7.13 -2.36 14.97
C LYS A 76 -8.21 -1.29 14.82
N MET A 77 -7.80 -0.05 14.56
CA MET A 77 -8.70 1.09 14.41
C MET A 77 -9.66 0.91 13.22
N ILE A 78 -9.16 0.47 12.06
CA ILE A 78 -9.98 0.40 10.83
C ILE A 78 -11.00 -0.73 10.92
N GLN A 79 -10.64 -1.87 11.51
CA GLN A 79 -11.57 -2.98 11.74
C GLN A 79 -12.72 -2.57 12.65
N VAL A 80 -12.43 -1.83 13.73
CA VAL A 80 -13.47 -1.31 14.63
C VAL A 80 -14.35 -0.28 13.92
N ARG A 81 -13.73 0.64 13.19
CA ARG A 81 -14.45 1.74 12.52
C ARG A 81 -15.37 1.26 11.40
N LEU A 82 -14.92 0.30 10.60
CA LEU A 82 -15.69 -0.21 9.46
C LEU A 82 -16.54 -1.43 9.82
N LYS A 83 -16.37 -2.00 11.02
CA LYS A 83 -17.04 -3.23 11.46
C LYS A 83 -16.83 -4.41 10.50
N VAL A 84 -15.66 -4.45 9.85
CA VAL A 84 -15.26 -5.49 8.88
C VAL A 84 -13.81 -5.90 9.19
N PRO A 85 -13.49 -7.21 9.22
CA PRO A 85 -12.12 -7.67 9.44
C PRO A 85 -11.22 -7.37 8.24
N VAL A 86 -9.94 -7.10 8.49
CA VAL A 86 -8.92 -7.06 7.42
C VAL A 86 -8.57 -8.50 7.07
N ARG A 87 -8.70 -8.89 5.80
CA ARG A 87 -8.50 -10.29 5.39
C ARG A 87 -7.06 -10.58 4.95
N ARG A 88 -6.42 -9.67 4.21
CA ARG A 88 -5.07 -9.84 3.65
C ARG A 88 -4.32 -8.51 3.61
N ILE A 89 -3.00 -8.58 3.80
CA ILE A 89 -2.03 -7.49 3.72
C ILE A 89 -0.90 -7.94 2.79
#